data_AF-A0A7X8EFA9-F1
#
_entry.id   AF-A0A7X8EFA9-F1
#
_cell.length_a   1.000
_cell.length_b   1.000
_cell.length_c   1.000
_cell.angle_alpha   90.00
_cell.angle_beta   90.00
_cell.angle_gamma   90.00
#
_symmetry.space_group_name_H-M   'P 1'
#
loop_
_entity.id
_entity.type
_entity.pdbx_description
1 polymer ?
#
loop_
_entity_poly.entity_id
_entity_poly.type
_entity_poly.pdbx_seq_one_letter_code
_entity_poly.pdbx_strand_id
1 'polypeptide(L)'
;MFELKDFFKQPETESIEKSSNSKTKIHKAWENGYDISNFKMAIVGISDNRHIEKINNQQNKTLQQIRQHLFEILLPNSKLLVDLGDLIEGKTVKDSYYALSQVITTLHSKQIIPLIIGSGDDYIYGIHLSLKELNKNMKHVHIDYQFDNKQNRTKVIDRDNYFYHASKLEKTISEISILGTQAYYSDSEDFSKNNKIMFSSHRLGWIRQNLFDSEPLLRNAHIVTCDMNSIKISDNPANYLGMPNGFYAEEICQLAWYAGYSGQTSVFGVFNYFSDFDFRDTGSKLISQIIWHFIDGYMQNPSENPENGLKNFEQLHVFCEIISTDLLFIKSKKTNRYWLMIENRQEKTKSIFLPISKNDYLEAAGNKISDQIIHYLSNNS
;
A
#
# COMPACT_ATOMS: atom_id res chain seq x y z
N MET A 1 9.05 8.87 27.43
CA MET A 1 9.00 8.72 25.96
C MET A 1 8.93 7.23 25.71
N PHE A 2 7.96 6.74 24.94
CA PHE A 2 7.87 5.31 24.64
C PHE A 2 8.99 4.93 23.67
N GLU A 3 9.66 3.82 23.96
CA GLU A 3 10.61 3.20 23.03
C GLU A 3 9.87 2.22 22.12
N LEU A 4 10.48 1.85 20.99
CA LEU A 4 9.84 0.94 20.01
C LEU A 4 9.37 -0.37 20.67
N LYS A 5 10.18 -0.92 21.58
CA LYS A 5 9.86 -2.16 22.32
C LYS A 5 8.58 -2.08 23.14
N ASP A 6 8.17 -0.88 23.57
CA ASP A 6 7.01 -0.68 24.44
C ASP A 6 5.68 -0.87 23.68
N PHE A 7 5.74 -0.90 22.34
CA PHE A 7 4.57 -1.07 21.47
C PHE A 7 4.32 -2.53 21.06
N PHE A 8 5.23 -3.45 21.35
CA PHE A 8 5.18 -4.82 20.80
C PHE A 8 5.21 -5.90 21.86
N LYS A 9 4.40 -6.94 21.64
CA LYS A 9 4.50 -8.23 22.32
C LYS A 9 5.13 -9.25 21.37
N GLN A 10 5.87 -10.19 21.95
CA GLN A 10 6.38 -11.34 21.21
C GLN A 10 5.20 -12.19 20.70
N PRO A 11 5.21 -12.62 19.42
CA PRO A 11 4.20 -13.53 18.90
C PRO A 11 4.18 -14.85 19.69
N GLU A 12 3.00 -15.43 19.93
CA GLU A 12 2.90 -16.72 20.63
C GLU A 12 3.57 -17.84 19.81
N THR A 13 4.59 -18.48 20.37
CA THR A 13 5.58 -19.31 19.65
C THR A 13 5.30 -20.81 19.61
N GLU A 14 4.11 -21.29 20.02
CA GLU A 14 3.88 -22.72 20.23
C GLU A 14 4.16 -23.63 19.00
N SER A 15 4.16 -23.10 17.77
CA SER A 15 4.46 -23.86 16.53
C SER A 15 5.75 -23.46 15.80
N ILE A 16 6.29 -22.25 15.98
CA ILE A 16 7.43 -21.74 15.19
C ILE A 16 8.74 -22.41 15.60
N GLU A 17 8.89 -22.79 16.88
CA GLU A 17 10.11 -23.46 17.37
C GLU A 17 10.18 -24.95 17.02
N LYS A 18 9.06 -25.57 16.60
CA LYS A 18 9.00 -26.99 16.22
C LYS A 18 9.26 -27.25 14.73
N SER A 19 9.30 -26.22 13.88
CA SER A 19 9.68 -26.38 12.47
C SER A 19 11.21 -26.30 12.32
N SER A 20 11.88 -27.43 12.51
CA SER A 20 13.31 -27.62 12.24
C SER A 20 13.72 -27.43 10.77
N ASN A 21 12.82 -26.93 9.91
CA ASN A 21 12.95 -26.76 8.47
C ASN A 21 12.63 -25.32 7.99
N SER A 22 12.79 -24.30 8.85
CA SER A 22 12.72 -22.91 8.38
C SER A 22 13.76 -22.68 7.27
N LYS A 23 13.28 -22.36 6.06
CA LYS A 23 14.13 -22.08 4.90
C LYS A 23 14.72 -20.67 4.96
N THR A 24 14.09 -19.79 5.73
CA THR A 24 14.48 -18.40 5.85
C THR A 24 14.63 -17.97 7.30
N LYS A 25 15.83 -17.51 7.65
CA LYS A 25 16.09 -16.87 8.93
C LYS A 25 15.70 -15.40 8.86
N ILE A 26 14.55 -15.06 9.46
CA ILE A 26 14.12 -13.67 9.70
C ILE A 26 14.58 -13.26 11.09
N HIS A 27 15.10 -12.04 11.21
CA HIS A 27 15.52 -11.51 12.50
C HIS A 27 14.31 -11.14 13.36
N LYS A 28 14.37 -11.45 14.66
CA LYS A 28 13.31 -11.13 15.61
C LYS A 28 13.78 -10.01 16.53
N ALA A 29 13.07 -8.88 16.55
CA ALA A 29 13.50 -7.70 17.28
C ALA A 29 13.55 -7.90 18.81
N TRP A 30 12.69 -8.77 19.34
CA TRP A 30 12.67 -9.09 20.77
C TRP A 30 13.88 -9.90 21.24
N GLU A 31 14.67 -10.51 20.33
CA GLU A 31 15.90 -11.24 20.69
C GLU A 31 17.13 -10.33 20.83
N ASN A 32 17.06 -9.08 20.35
CA ASN A 32 18.19 -8.13 20.32
C ASN A 32 17.84 -6.74 20.86
N GLY A 33 16.82 -6.62 21.70
CA GLY A 33 16.44 -5.35 22.32
C GLY A 33 15.89 -4.31 21.34
N TYR A 34 15.33 -4.74 20.21
CA TYR A 34 14.74 -3.88 19.16
C TYR A 34 15.74 -2.92 18.49
N ASP A 35 17.03 -3.30 18.41
CA ASP A 35 17.94 -2.62 17.47
C ASP A 35 17.65 -3.06 16.03
N ILE A 36 17.10 -2.11 15.26
CA ILE A 36 16.63 -2.34 13.89
C ILE A 36 17.41 -1.54 12.84
N SER A 37 18.55 -0.94 13.21
CA SER A 37 19.26 0.04 12.37
C SER A 37 19.81 -0.55 11.05
N ASN A 38 19.99 -1.86 10.98
CA ASN A 38 20.56 -2.56 9.81
C ASN A 38 19.51 -3.09 8.83
N PHE A 39 18.22 -2.93 9.12
CA PHE A 39 17.14 -3.46 8.30
C PHE A 39 16.58 -2.40 7.34
N LYS A 40 15.87 -2.86 6.32
CA LYS A 40 15.15 -2.00 5.37
C LYS A 40 13.65 -2.15 5.47
N MET A 41 13.19 -3.28 6.02
CA MET A 41 11.78 -3.59 6.19
C MET A 41 11.54 -4.18 7.58
N ALA A 42 10.37 -3.89 8.14
CA ALA A 42 9.96 -4.38 9.46
C ALA A 42 8.54 -4.94 9.41
N ILE A 43 8.33 -6.20 9.79
CA ILE A 43 7.00 -6.78 9.93
C ILE A 43 6.33 -6.19 11.17
N VAL A 44 5.10 -5.71 11.00
CA VAL A 44 4.25 -5.18 12.07
C VAL A 44 2.95 -5.98 12.08
N GLY A 45 2.77 -6.85 13.07
CA GLY A 45 1.54 -7.65 13.22
C GLY A 45 0.43 -6.87 13.92
N ILE A 46 -0.79 -6.90 13.37
CA ILE A 46 -1.98 -6.29 13.97
C ILE A 46 -3.02 -7.38 14.23
N SER A 47 -3.22 -7.73 15.50
CA SER A 47 -4.16 -8.78 15.93
C SER A 47 -5.55 -8.23 16.28
N ASP A 48 -5.68 -6.91 16.39
CA ASP A 48 -6.89 -6.26 16.87
C ASP A 48 -8.04 -6.43 15.86
N ASN A 49 -9.15 -6.95 16.34
CA ASN A 49 -10.36 -7.19 15.57
C ASN A 49 -11.62 -6.64 16.28
N ARG A 50 -11.45 -5.69 17.21
CA ARG A 50 -12.55 -5.15 18.03
C ARG A 50 -13.70 -4.52 17.24
N HIS A 51 -13.44 -4.10 16.00
CA HIS A 51 -14.46 -3.55 15.09
C HIS A 51 -14.99 -4.56 14.06
N ILE A 52 -14.65 -5.84 14.19
CA ILE A 52 -15.10 -6.88 13.27
C ILE A 52 -16.11 -7.78 13.97
N GLU A 53 -17.39 -7.48 13.78
CA GLU A 53 -18.51 -8.04 14.54
C GLU A 53 -18.70 -9.57 14.38
N LYS A 54 -18.17 -10.18 13.32
CA LYS A 54 -18.45 -11.57 12.93
C LYS A 54 -17.37 -12.58 13.28
N ILE A 55 -16.32 -12.18 14.00
CA ILE A 55 -15.14 -13.01 14.21
C ILE A 55 -15.06 -13.45 15.66
N ASN A 56 -14.86 -14.75 15.87
CA ASN A 56 -14.60 -15.28 17.20
C ASN A 56 -13.23 -14.78 17.68
N ASN A 57 -13.01 -14.67 19.00
CA ASN A 57 -11.81 -14.08 19.60
C ASN A 57 -10.46 -14.85 19.35
N GLN A 58 -10.28 -15.56 18.23
CA GLN A 58 -9.03 -16.25 17.85
C GLN A 58 -7.97 -15.30 17.25
N GLN A 59 -7.75 -14.16 17.90
CA GLN A 59 -6.83 -13.11 17.42
C GLN A 59 -5.39 -13.59 17.19
N ASN A 60 -4.86 -14.42 18.09
CA ASN A 60 -3.45 -14.85 18.07
C ASN A 60 -3.12 -15.86 16.95
N LYS A 61 -4.09 -16.64 16.48
CA LYS A 61 -3.86 -17.69 15.48
C LYS A 61 -3.60 -17.12 14.08
N THR A 62 -4.29 -16.04 13.75
CA THR A 62 -4.20 -15.31 12.47
C THR A 62 -2.77 -14.92 12.12
N LEU A 63 -2.09 -14.15 12.98
CA LEU A 63 -0.75 -13.66 12.66
C LEU A 63 0.31 -14.78 12.66
N GLN A 64 0.13 -15.81 13.49
CA GLN A 64 1.04 -16.94 13.57
C GLN A 64 1.08 -17.74 12.26
N GLN A 65 -0.08 -17.97 11.62
CA GLN A 65 -0.15 -18.69 10.34
C GLN A 65 0.59 -17.94 9.22
N ILE A 66 0.43 -16.61 9.12
CA ILE A 66 1.18 -15.81 8.14
C ILE A 66 2.69 -15.96 8.38
N ARG A 67 3.15 -15.80 9.63
CA ARG A 67 4.57 -15.94 9.97
C ARG A 67 5.11 -17.32 9.64
N GLN A 68 4.36 -18.37 9.96
CA GLN A 68 4.77 -19.75 9.67
C GLN A 68 5.04 -19.93 8.16
N HIS A 69 4.09 -19.56 7.30
CA HIS A 69 4.26 -19.70 5.85
C HIS A 69 5.36 -18.78 5.29
N LEU A 70 5.48 -17.56 5.81
CA LEU A 70 6.54 -16.64 5.41
C LEU A 70 7.94 -17.16 5.76
N PHE A 71 8.08 -17.86 6.90
CA PHE A 71 9.37 -18.37 7.38
C PHE A 71 9.73 -19.72 6.71
N GLU A 72 8.75 -20.40 6.09
CA GLU A 72 8.91 -21.65 5.34
C GLU A 72 9.29 -21.43 3.86
N ILE A 73 9.07 -20.25 3.30
CA ILE A 73 9.47 -19.89 1.92
C ILE A 73 10.86 -19.25 1.87
N LEU A 74 11.56 -19.38 0.75
CA LEU A 74 12.87 -18.75 0.52
C LEU A 74 12.69 -17.28 0.13
N LEU A 75 13.00 -16.35 1.04
CA LEU A 75 12.94 -14.92 0.72
C LEU A 75 14.07 -14.50 -0.23
N PRO A 76 13.86 -13.49 -1.10
CA PRO A 76 14.92 -12.97 -1.99
C PRO A 76 16.13 -12.47 -1.19
N ASN A 77 15.88 -11.78 -0.07
CA ASN A 77 16.92 -11.37 0.88
C ASN A 77 16.35 -11.14 2.28
N SER A 78 16.46 -12.15 3.15
CA SER A 78 15.94 -12.08 4.52
C SER A 78 16.73 -11.16 5.45
N LYS A 79 17.97 -10.79 5.10
CA LYS A 79 18.79 -9.89 5.92
C LYS A 79 18.25 -8.46 5.98
N LEU A 80 17.36 -8.10 5.04
CA LEU A 80 16.71 -6.81 5.00
C LEU A 80 15.50 -6.70 5.93
N LEU A 81 15.05 -7.83 6.48
CA LEU A 81 13.77 -7.94 7.18
C LEU A 81 13.96 -8.25 8.66
N VAL A 82 13.24 -7.52 9.50
CA VAL A 82 13.09 -7.80 10.93
C VAL A 82 11.61 -7.94 11.27
N ASP A 83 11.26 -8.87 12.15
CA ASP A 83 9.93 -8.99 12.73
C ASP A 83 9.89 -8.24 14.06
N LEU A 84 9.02 -7.24 14.18
CA LEU A 84 8.83 -6.48 15.41
C LEU A 84 7.89 -7.18 16.39
N GLY A 85 7.12 -8.16 15.92
CA GLY A 85 6.10 -8.83 16.72
C GLY A 85 4.72 -8.25 16.50
N ASP A 86 3.87 -8.40 17.50
CA ASP A 86 2.47 -7.97 17.43
C ASP A 86 2.28 -6.67 18.19
N LEU A 87 1.61 -5.71 17.55
CA LEU A 87 1.27 -4.44 18.18
C LEU A 87 0.40 -4.70 19.41
N ILE A 88 0.78 -4.11 20.54
CA ILE A 88 0.01 -4.20 21.78
C ILE A 88 -1.28 -3.40 21.61
N GLU A 89 -2.41 -4.05 21.86
CA GLU A 89 -3.70 -3.39 21.85
C GLU A 89 -3.78 -2.34 22.97
N GLY A 90 -4.05 -1.10 22.58
CA GLY A 90 -4.34 -0.04 23.52
C GLY A 90 -5.68 -0.26 24.22
N LYS A 91 -5.93 0.48 25.31
CA LYS A 91 -7.19 0.41 26.08
C LYS A 91 -8.40 0.66 25.20
N THR A 92 -8.26 1.53 24.20
CA THR A 92 -9.23 1.77 23.14
C THR A 92 -8.61 1.49 21.77
N VAL A 93 -9.46 1.30 20.76
CA VAL A 93 -9.01 1.14 19.36
C VAL A 93 -8.25 2.40 18.89
N LYS A 94 -8.69 3.60 19.32
CA LYS A 94 -8.00 4.86 19.03
C LYS A 94 -6.58 4.91 19.59
N ASP A 95 -6.37 4.38 20.80
CA ASP A 95 -5.03 4.27 21.38
C ASP A 95 -4.13 3.35 20.53
N SER A 96 -4.72 2.35 19.88
CA SER A 96 -4.00 1.40 19.03
C SER A 96 -3.66 2.01 17.66
N TYR A 97 -4.55 2.83 17.09
CA TYR A 97 -4.22 3.65 15.91
C TYR A 97 -3.08 4.63 16.19
N TYR A 98 -3.07 5.25 17.37
CA TYR A 98 -1.99 6.13 17.79
C TYR A 98 -0.68 5.37 18.04
N ALA A 99 -0.76 4.18 18.64
CA ALA A 99 0.41 3.30 18.77
C ALA A 99 1.02 2.97 17.41
N LEU A 100 0.18 2.58 16.43
CA LEU A 100 0.64 2.34 15.07
C LEU A 100 1.26 3.60 14.44
N SER A 101 0.67 4.79 14.67
CA SER A 101 1.22 6.04 14.12
C SER A 101 2.63 6.30 14.63
N GLN A 102 2.87 6.13 15.94
CA GLN A 102 4.19 6.28 16.56
C GLN A 102 5.22 5.27 16.01
N VAL A 103 4.81 4.02 15.82
CA VAL A 103 5.64 2.97 15.21
C VAL A 103 6.05 3.38 13.79
N ILE A 104 5.09 3.77 12.94
CA ILE A 104 5.37 4.17 11.56
C ILE A 104 6.27 5.40 11.52
N THR A 105 5.99 6.44 12.33
CA THR A 105 6.83 7.63 12.44
C THR A 105 8.28 7.26 12.81
N THR A 106 8.45 6.34 13.77
CA THR A 106 9.77 5.86 14.20
C THR A 106 10.50 5.13 13.08
N LEU A 107 9.84 4.18 12.40
CA LEU A 107 10.43 3.40 11.31
C LEU A 107 10.78 4.28 10.11
N HIS A 108 9.89 5.20 9.73
CA HIS A 108 10.13 6.14 8.65
C HIS A 108 11.35 7.04 8.93
N SER A 109 11.54 7.50 10.18
CA SER A 109 12.74 8.28 10.57
C SER A 109 14.06 7.52 10.38
N LYS A 110 14.00 6.18 10.41
CA LYS A 110 15.13 5.26 10.19
C LYS A 110 15.21 4.74 8.75
N GLN A 111 14.33 5.22 7.84
CA GLN A 111 14.21 4.73 6.46
C GLN A 111 13.90 3.22 6.38
N ILE A 112 13.07 2.74 7.30
CA ILE A 112 12.59 1.35 7.35
C ILE A 112 11.13 1.33 6.92
N ILE A 113 10.80 0.47 5.96
CA ILE A 113 9.45 0.30 5.43
C ILE A 113 8.69 -0.68 6.35
N PRO A 114 7.62 -0.26 7.05
CA PRO A 114 6.73 -1.19 7.73
C PRO A 114 5.98 -2.05 6.70
N LEU A 115 6.02 -3.36 6.93
CA LEU A 115 5.20 -4.38 6.29
C LEU A 115 4.12 -4.78 7.28
N ILE A 116 2.98 -4.10 7.21
CA ILE A 116 1.87 -4.28 8.14
C ILE A 116 1.06 -5.49 7.69
N ILE A 117 0.84 -6.43 8.60
CA ILE A 117 0.04 -7.63 8.33
C ILE A 117 -1.01 -7.79 9.42
N GLY A 118 -2.20 -8.23 9.03
CA GLY A 118 -3.18 -8.74 9.98
C GLY A 118 -4.61 -8.37 9.68
N SER A 119 -5.29 -7.94 10.74
CA SER A 119 -6.74 -7.82 10.83
C SER A 119 -7.25 -6.47 10.25
N GLY A 120 -8.13 -5.76 10.95
CA GLY A 120 -8.96 -4.67 10.42
C GLY A 120 -8.22 -3.64 9.56
N ASP A 121 -8.80 -3.39 8.39
CA ASP A 121 -8.47 -2.30 7.46
C ASP A 121 -8.66 -0.90 8.07
N ASP A 122 -9.43 -0.77 9.16
CA ASP A 122 -9.59 0.46 9.93
C ASP A 122 -8.25 1.02 10.48
N TYR A 123 -7.23 0.17 10.63
CA TYR A 123 -5.86 0.59 10.96
C TYR A 123 -5.17 1.43 9.88
N ILE A 124 -5.72 1.49 8.66
CA ILE A 124 -5.31 2.48 7.65
C ILE A 124 -5.44 3.89 8.19
N TYR A 125 -6.41 4.16 9.08
CA TYR A 125 -6.49 5.44 9.79
C TYR A 125 -5.24 5.73 10.62
N GLY A 126 -4.68 4.74 11.32
CA GLY A 126 -3.42 4.86 12.05
C GLY A 126 -2.22 5.17 11.15
N ILE A 127 -2.19 4.61 9.94
CA ILE A 127 -1.20 4.98 8.92
C ILE A 127 -1.33 6.47 8.58
N HIS A 128 -2.55 6.96 8.31
CA HIS A 128 -2.75 8.37 7.94
C HIS A 128 -2.45 9.33 9.09
N LEU A 129 -2.68 8.90 10.35
CA LEU A 129 -2.26 9.67 11.54
C LEU A 129 -0.75 9.90 11.58
N SER A 130 0.07 8.91 11.18
CA SER A 130 1.54 9.07 11.16
C SER A 130 2.00 10.17 10.21
N LEU A 131 1.27 10.41 9.11
CA LEU A 131 1.61 11.43 8.12
C LEU A 131 1.53 12.85 8.69
N LYS A 132 0.56 13.07 9.57
CA LYS A 132 0.41 14.34 10.31
C LYS A 132 1.64 14.61 11.17
N GLU A 133 2.19 13.59 11.80
CA GLU A 133 3.40 13.69 12.64
C GLU A 133 4.65 13.91 11.79
N LEU A 134 4.74 13.25 10.64
CA LEU A 134 5.83 13.41 9.67
C LEU A 134 5.76 14.76 8.92
N ASN A 135 4.63 15.47 8.99
CA ASN A 135 4.34 16.69 8.21
C ASN A 135 4.65 16.50 6.72
N LYS A 136 4.26 15.34 6.18
CA LYS A 136 4.46 14.98 4.77
C LYS A 136 3.12 14.80 4.08
N ASN A 137 3.01 15.40 2.90
CA ASN A 137 1.91 15.15 2.00
C ASN A 137 2.26 13.93 1.14
N MET A 138 1.51 12.83 1.31
CA MET A 138 1.80 11.56 0.64
C MET A 138 0.67 11.14 -0.31
N LYS A 139 0.97 10.15 -1.15
CA LYS A 139 0.01 9.53 -2.07
C LYS A 139 -0.24 8.09 -1.63
N HIS A 140 -1.50 7.66 -1.66
CA HIS A 140 -1.92 6.35 -1.18
C HIS A 140 -2.64 5.57 -2.28
N VAL A 141 -2.15 4.37 -2.57
CA VAL A 141 -2.88 3.38 -3.35
C VAL A 141 -3.50 2.35 -2.41
N HIS A 142 -4.79 2.11 -2.57
CA HIS A 142 -5.52 1.08 -1.82
C HIS A 142 -6.10 0.05 -2.80
N ILE A 143 -5.80 -1.22 -2.59
CA ILE A 143 -6.31 -2.32 -3.41
C ILE A 143 -7.53 -2.89 -2.71
N ASP A 144 -8.72 -2.56 -3.22
CA ASP A 144 -10.01 -2.89 -2.62
C ASP A 144 -11.10 -3.06 -3.70
N TYR A 145 -12.15 -3.82 -3.39
CA TYR A 145 -13.37 -3.94 -4.18
C TYR A 145 -14.33 -2.74 -4.00
N GLN A 146 -14.19 -1.95 -2.94
CA GLN A 146 -15.03 -0.77 -2.64
C GLN A 146 -14.22 0.46 -2.20
N PHE A 147 -14.91 1.48 -1.68
CA PHE A 147 -14.36 2.81 -1.42
C PHE A 147 -14.05 3.14 0.04
N ASP A 148 -14.72 2.48 0.99
CA ASP A 148 -14.49 2.63 2.45
C ASP A 148 -14.52 4.07 2.98
N ASN A 149 -15.41 4.88 2.39
CA ASN A 149 -15.55 6.32 2.66
C ASN A 149 -17.00 6.75 2.95
N LYS A 150 -17.83 5.84 3.45
CA LYS A 150 -19.21 6.17 3.80
C LYS A 150 -19.21 7.35 4.79
N GLN A 151 -19.98 8.38 4.46
CA GLN A 151 -20.16 9.54 5.33
C GLN A 151 -21.10 9.22 6.48
N ASN A 152 -20.65 8.40 7.42
CA ASN A 152 -21.39 8.16 8.64
C ASN A 152 -21.16 9.31 9.62
N ARG A 153 -22.23 9.90 10.14
CA ARG A 153 -22.19 10.97 11.16
C ARG A 153 -21.72 10.47 12.54
N THR A 154 -21.27 9.21 12.63
CA THR A 154 -20.77 8.59 13.85
C THR A 154 -19.34 9.08 14.15
N LYS A 155 -18.93 8.95 15.42
CA LYS A 155 -17.53 9.21 15.84
C LYS A 155 -16.68 7.93 15.86
N VAL A 156 -17.28 6.81 15.49
CA VAL A 156 -16.67 5.48 15.46
C VAL A 156 -16.06 5.30 14.08
N ILE A 157 -14.76 5.01 14.06
CA ILE A 157 -14.01 4.73 12.84
C ILE A 157 -14.13 3.23 12.62
N ASP A 158 -14.66 2.82 11.48
CA ASP A 158 -14.84 1.42 11.09
C ASP A 158 -14.38 1.20 9.65
N ARG A 159 -14.49 -0.04 9.19
CA ARG A 159 -14.08 -0.46 7.86
C ARG A 159 -14.76 0.27 6.71
N ASP A 160 -15.95 0.83 6.92
CA ASP A 160 -16.71 1.47 5.86
C ASP A 160 -16.41 2.98 5.77
N ASN A 161 -15.71 3.57 6.74
CA ASN A 161 -15.61 5.02 6.89
C ASN A 161 -14.21 5.57 7.22
N TYR A 162 -13.17 4.73 7.31
CA TYR A 162 -11.84 5.20 7.71
C TYR A 162 -11.26 6.25 6.76
N PHE A 163 -11.53 6.19 5.45
CA PHE A 163 -11.10 7.24 4.52
C PHE A 163 -11.81 8.57 4.76
N TYR A 164 -13.07 8.54 5.20
CA TYR A 164 -13.80 9.75 5.54
C TYR A 164 -13.21 10.43 6.77
N HIS A 165 -12.79 9.65 7.76
CA HIS A 165 -12.11 10.18 8.93
C HIS A 165 -10.69 10.67 8.62
N ALA A 166 -9.95 9.93 7.79
CA ALA A 166 -8.59 10.27 7.42
C ALA A 166 -8.52 11.51 6.52
N SER A 167 -9.41 11.59 5.54
CA SER A 167 -10.27 12.74 5.20
C SER A 167 -9.99 14.10 5.85
N LYS A 168 -10.29 14.11 7.15
CA LYS A 168 -10.38 15.30 7.99
C LYS A 168 -9.07 15.63 8.69
N LEU A 169 -8.06 14.76 8.57
CA LEU A 169 -6.73 15.05 9.06
C LEU A 169 -6.07 16.05 8.11
N GLU A 170 -5.73 17.23 8.62
CA GLU A 170 -5.03 18.23 7.80
C GLU A 170 -3.64 17.74 7.38
N LYS A 171 -3.22 18.05 6.14
CA LYS A 171 -1.86 17.83 5.61
C LYS A 171 -1.39 16.36 5.65
N THR A 172 -2.25 15.41 5.33
CA THR A 172 -1.91 13.98 5.32
C THR A 172 -1.72 13.45 3.90
N ILE A 173 -2.72 13.57 3.04
CA ILE A 173 -2.72 12.93 1.72
C ILE A 173 -3.13 13.89 0.61
N SER A 174 -2.38 13.86 -0.49
CA SER A 174 -2.68 14.59 -1.72
C SER A 174 -3.50 13.78 -2.70
N GLU A 175 -3.31 12.46 -2.73
CA GLU A 175 -3.89 11.56 -3.72
C GLU A 175 -4.24 10.21 -3.10
N ILE A 176 -5.47 9.74 -3.35
CA ILE A 176 -5.93 8.39 -3.03
C ILE A 176 -6.39 7.73 -4.34
N SER A 177 -5.78 6.61 -4.68
CA SER A 177 -6.17 5.79 -5.83
C SER A 177 -6.63 4.44 -5.35
N ILE A 178 -7.86 4.06 -5.71
CA ILE A 178 -8.41 2.75 -5.34
C ILE A 178 -8.42 1.82 -6.55
N LEU A 179 -7.79 0.65 -6.40
CA LEU A 179 -7.59 -0.35 -7.43
C LEU A 179 -8.47 -1.57 -7.16
N GLY A 180 -9.33 -1.94 -8.11
CA GLY A 180 -10.15 -3.15 -8.01
C GLY A 180 -11.64 -2.90 -7.76
N THR A 181 -12.08 -1.65 -7.84
CA THR A 181 -13.46 -1.31 -7.49
C THR A 181 -14.48 -2.03 -8.38
N GLN A 182 -15.59 -2.42 -7.76
CA GLN A 182 -16.69 -3.10 -8.41
C GLN A 182 -17.93 -2.21 -8.31
N ALA A 183 -18.52 -1.87 -9.46
CA ALA A 183 -19.54 -0.81 -9.56
C ALA A 183 -20.81 -1.10 -8.72
N TYR A 184 -21.13 -2.37 -8.48
CA TYR A 184 -22.27 -2.77 -7.65
C TYR A 184 -22.02 -2.66 -6.13
N TYR A 185 -20.78 -2.39 -5.70
CA TYR A 185 -20.43 -2.14 -4.29
C TYR A 185 -19.97 -0.69 -4.05
N SER A 186 -19.81 0.09 -5.11
CA SER A 186 -19.18 1.40 -5.05
C SER A 186 -20.17 2.49 -5.49
N ASP A 187 -20.63 3.31 -4.55
CA ASP A 187 -21.39 4.52 -4.86
C ASP A 187 -20.42 5.65 -5.25
N SER A 188 -20.52 6.12 -6.50
CA SER A 188 -19.59 7.10 -7.09
C SER A 188 -19.64 8.50 -6.47
N GLU A 189 -20.65 8.81 -5.65
CA GLU A 189 -20.90 10.17 -5.19
C GLU A 189 -20.03 10.66 -4.01
N ASP A 190 -19.34 9.78 -3.28
CA ASP A 190 -18.91 10.13 -1.91
C ASP A 190 -17.55 10.84 -1.79
N PHE A 191 -16.64 10.71 -2.77
CA PHE A 191 -15.30 11.32 -2.71
C PHE A 191 -15.17 12.67 -3.43
N SER A 192 -16.06 12.97 -4.38
CA SER A 192 -15.97 14.17 -5.24
C SER A 192 -16.18 15.50 -4.51
N LYS A 193 -16.60 15.47 -3.23
CA LYS A 193 -16.93 16.67 -2.44
C LYS A 193 -15.75 17.26 -1.65
N ASN A 194 -14.60 16.59 -1.60
CA ASN A 194 -13.43 17.08 -0.85
C ASN A 194 -12.33 17.60 -1.79
N ASN A 195 -12.43 18.89 -2.15
CA ASN A 195 -11.53 19.56 -3.12
C ASN A 195 -10.03 19.57 -2.75
N LYS A 196 -9.63 19.00 -1.61
CA LYS A 196 -8.23 18.98 -1.14
C LYS A 196 -7.49 17.69 -1.49
N ILE A 197 -8.18 16.60 -1.80
CA ILE A 197 -7.59 15.29 -2.09
C ILE A 197 -7.98 14.90 -3.50
N MET A 198 -7.00 14.57 -4.34
CA MET A 198 -7.28 13.93 -5.62
C MET A 198 -7.70 12.49 -5.37
N PHE A 199 -8.90 12.13 -5.79
CA PHE A 199 -9.40 10.77 -5.69
C PHE A 199 -9.50 10.14 -7.08
N SER A 200 -8.96 8.93 -7.25
CA SER A 200 -9.14 8.14 -8.46
C SER A 200 -9.60 6.72 -8.13
N SER A 201 -10.36 6.13 -9.06
CA SER A 201 -10.83 4.76 -8.95
C SER A 201 -10.60 4.01 -10.24
N HIS A 202 -10.00 2.83 -10.13
CA HIS A 202 -9.69 1.95 -11.24
C HIS A 202 -10.45 0.64 -11.05
N ARG A 203 -11.47 0.43 -11.89
CA ARG A 203 -12.34 -0.75 -11.80
C ARG A 203 -11.55 -2.03 -12.06
N LEU A 204 -11.92 -3.10 -11.37
CA LEU A 204 -11.29 -4.42 -11.50
C LEU A 204 -11.13 -4.87 -12.97
N GLY A 205 -12.19 -4.71 -13.77
CA GLY A 205 -12.17 -5.11 -15.18
C GLY A 205 -11.17 -4.33 -16.04
N TRP A 206 -10.92 -3.05 -15.73
CA TRP A 206 -9.93 -2.24 -16.45
C TRP A 206 -8.51 -2.68 -16.10
N ILE A 207 -8.22 -2.85 -14.80
CA ILE A 207 -6.90 -3.30 -14.34
C ILE A 207 -6.58 -4.69 -14.90
N ARG A 208 -7.56 -5.59 -14.94
CA ARG A 208 -7.38 -6.95 -15.48
C ARG A 208 -7.05 -6.97 -16.97
N GLN A 209 -7.60 -6.05 -17.77
CA GLN A 209 -7.32 -6.00 -19.20
C GLN A 209 -5.84 -5.72 -19.47
N ASN A 210 -5.23 -4.84 -18.68
CA ASN A 210 -3.81 -4.55 -18.76
C ASN A 210 -3.24 -4.18 -17.40
N LEU A 211 -2.74 -5.18 -16.67
CA LEU A 211 -2.18 -4.99 -15.33
C LEU A 211 -0.96 -4.07 -15.34
N PHE A 212 -0.24 -3.97 -16.47
CA PHE A 212 0.92 -3.09 -16.62
C PHE A 212 0.56 -1.61 -16.44
N ASP A 213 -0.67 -1.21 -16.77
CA ASP A 213 -1.12 0.18 -16.63
C ASP A 213 -1.36 0.59 -15.16
N SER A 214 -1.28 -0.37 -14.23
CA SER A 214 -1.27 -0.08 -12.78
C SER A 214 0.12 0.26 -12.23
N GLU A 215 1.21 -0.07 -12.94
CA GLU A 215 2.59 0.19 -12.49
C GLU A 215 2.82 1.68 -12.17
N PRO A 216 2.39 2.65 -13.02
CA PRO A 216 2.62 4.06 -12.73
C PRO A 216 1.90 4.54 -11.47
N LEU A 217 0.71 4.01 -11.19
CA LEU A 217 -0.07 4.33 -10.00
C LEU A 217 0.70 3.90 -8.73
N LEU A 218 1.25 2.69 -8.75
CA LEU A 218 2.04 2.13 -7.65
C LEU A 218 3.42 2.78 -7.54
N ARG A 219 4.05 3.13 -8.67
CA ARG A 219 5.32 3.89 -8.71
C ARG A 219 5.18 5.29 -8.10
N ASN A 220 4.00 5.88 -8.20
CA ASN A 220 3.68 7.19 -7.63
C ASN A 220 3.26 7.11 -6.14
N ALA A 221 3.08 5.91 -5.59
CA ALA A 221 2.50 5.70 -4.27
C ALA A 221 3.56 5.63 -3.15
N HIS A 222 3.30 6.36 -2.07
CA HIS A 222 4.11 6.32 -0.84
C HIS A 222 3.55 5.31 0.17
N ILE A 223 2.23 5.12 0.16
CA ILE A 223 1.52 4.12 0.94
C ILE A 223 0.83 3.20 -0.05
N VAL A 224 0.98 1.89 0.14
CA VAL A 224 0.21 0.89 -0.60
C VAL A 224 -0.42 -0.06 0.41
N THR A 225 -1.73 -0.22 0.34
CA THR A 225 -2.46 -1.15 1.21
C THR A 225 -3.34 -2.08 0.39
N CYS A 226 -3.54 -3.29 0.86
CA CYS A 226 -4.33 -4.32 0.19
C CYS A 226 -5.35 -4.90 1.17
N ASP A 227 -6.63 -4.81 0.84
CA ASP A 227 -7.67 -5.60 1.49
C ASP A 227 -7.72 -6.99 0.84
N MET A 228 -7.53 -8.05 1.63
CA MET A 228 -7.67 -9.44 1.18
C MET A 228 -9.09 -9.77 0.67
N ASN A 229 -10.11 -8.98 1.01
CA ASN A 229 -11.46 -9.11 0.45
C ASN A 229 -11.57 -8.71 -1.03
N SER A 230 -10.59 -7.96 -1.55
CA SER A 230 -10.50 -7.63 -2.98
C SER A 230 -10.15 -8.83 -3.86
N ILE A 231 -9.71 -9.93 -3.25
CA ILE A 231 -9.27 -11.16 -3.90
C ILE A 231 -10.44 -12.13 -4.02
N LYS A 232 -10.53 -12.78 -5.17
CA LYS A 232 -11.55 -13.79 -5.44
C LYS A 232 -11.51 -14.90 -4.38
N ILE A 233 -12.68 -15.28 -3.85
CA ILE A 233 -12.80 -16.29 -2.78
C ILE A 233 -12.15 -17.65 -3.12
N SER A 234 -12.09 -18.03 -4.41
CA SER A 234 -11.42 -19.27 -4.83
C SER A 234 -9.91 -19.26 -4.58
N ASP A 235 -9.32 -18.08 -4.52
CA ASP A 235 -7.89 -17.86 -4.42
C ASP A 235 -7.52 -17.34 -3.02
N ASN A 236 -8.49 -16.76 -2.30
CA ASN A 236 -8.38 -16.37 -0.90
C ASN A 236 -9.61 -16.85 -0.09
N PRO A 237 -9.65 -18.10 0.38
CA PRO A 237 -10.76 -18.60 1.21
C PRO A 237 -10.87 -17.90 2.56
N ALA A 238 -9.79 -17.25 3.03
CA ALA A 238 -9.79 -16.44 4.25
C ALA A 238 -10.61 -15.13 4.13
N ASN A 239 -11.12 -14.82 2.94
CA ASN A 239 -12.06 -13.73 2.69
C ASN A 239 -13.40 -14.02 3.37
N TYR A 240 -13.66 -13.37 4.50
CA TYR A 240 -14.87 -13.58 5.29
C TYR A 240 -16.14 -13.06 4.60
N LEU A 241 -16.02 -12.15 3.63
CA LEU A 241 -17.16 -11.64 2.86
C LEU A 241 -17.61 -12.64 1.78
N GLY A 242 -16.76 -13.59 1.40
CA GLY A 242 -17.11 -14.62 0.43
C GLY A 242 -17.24 -14.09 -1.01
N MET A 243 -16.49 -13.06 -1.39
CA MET A 243 -16.69 -12.38 -2.67
C MET A 243 -16.33 -13.27 -3.88
N PRO A 244 -17.27 -13.55 -4.81
CA PRO A 244 -17.04 -14.46 -5.93
C PRO A 244 -16.19 -13.83 -7.05
N ASN A 245 -16.15 -12.49 -7.10
CA ASN A 245 -15.37 -11.71 -8.05
C ASN A 245 -14.35 -10.89 -7.28
N GLY A 246 -13.12 -10.90 -7.78
CA GLY A 246 -12.00 -10.16 -7.20
C GLY A 246 -10.77 -10.37 -8.07
N PHE A 247 -9.63 -9.84 -7.64
CA PHE A 247 -8.34 -10.15 -8.25
C PHE A 247 -8.01 -11.64 -8.10
N TYR A 248 -7.25 -12.15 -9.07
CA TYR A 248 -6.58 -13.44 -8.95
C TYR A 248 -5.33 -13.31 -8.08
N ALA A 249 -4.89 -14.43 -7.48
CA ALA A 249 -3.71 -14.46 -6.63
C ALA A 249 -2.46 -13.88 -7.32
N GLU A 250 -2.25 -14.20 -8.60
CA GLU A 250 -1.11 -13.73 -9.40
C GLU A 250 -1.18 -12.23 -9.69
N GLU A 251 -2.39 -11.69 -9.89
CA GLU A 251 -2.61 -10.26 -10.12
C GLU A 251 -2.19 -9.46 -8.88
N ILE A 252 -2.59 -9.89 -7.69
CA ILE A 252 -2.20 -9.22 -6.43
C ILE A 252 -0.70 -9.33 -6.18
N CYS A 253 -0.10 -10.50 -6.42
CA CYS A 253 1.35 -10.66 -6.29
C CYS A 253 2.10 -9.70 -7.23
N GLN A 254 1.62 -9.52 -8.46
CA GLN A 254 2.21 -8.57 -9.41
C GLN A 254 2.02 -7.10 -8.99
N LEU A 255 0.87 -6.74 -8.42
CA LEU A 255 0.65 -5.39 -7.85
C LEU A 255 1.59 -5.14 -6.65
N ALA A 256 1.76 -6.13 -5.77
CA ALA A 256 2.71 -6.04 -4.67
C ALA A 256 4.15 -5.89 -5.16
N TRP A 257 4.51 -6.60 -6.25
CA TRP A 257 5.80 -6.45 -6.91
C TRP A 257 6.01 -5.03 -7.43
N TYR A 258 5.02 -4.43 -8.11
CA TYR A 258 5.10 -3.04 -8.57
C TYR A 258 5.23 -2.05 -7.41
N ALA A 259 4.54 -2.28 -6.28
CA ALA A 259 4.69 -1.48 -5.08
C ALA A 259 6.13 -1.53 -4.53
N GLY A 260 6.75 -2.72 -4.49
CA GLY A 260 8.16 -2.84 -4.12
C GLY A 260 9.09 -2.17 -5.13
N TYR A 261 8.83 -2.38 -6.43
CA TYR A 261 9.61 -1.87 -7.55
C TYR A 261 9.56 -0.34 -7.70
N SER A 262 8.58 0.32 -7.10
CA SER A 262 8.37 1.78 -7.09
C SER A 262 9.61 2.56 -6.62
N GLY A 263 10.16 2.17 -5.47
CA GLY A 263 11.19 2.93 -4.75
C GLY A 263 10.67 4.15 -3.99
N GLN A 264 9.39 4.52 -4.13
CA GLN A 264 8.73 5.56 -3.33
C GLN A 264 7.92 4.99 -2.16
N THR A 265 7.49 3.73 -2.25
CA THR A 265 6.67 3.10 -1.22
C THR A 265 7.41 3.03 0.11
N SER A 266 6.85 3.72 1.09
CA SER A 266 7.37 3.91 2.44
C SER A 266 6.54 3.22 3.51
N VAL A 267 5.35 2.71 3.16
CA VAL A 267 4.47 1.87 3.99
C VAL A 267 3.76 0.87 3.08
N PHE A 268 3.81 -0.42 3.42
CA PHE A 268 3.07 -1.48 2.74
C PHE A 268 2.21 -2.24 3.74
N GLY A 269 0.94 -2.49 3.44
CA GLY A 269 0.02 -3.16 4.36
C GLY A 269 -0.90 -4.18 3.69
N VAL A 270 -1.15 -5.30 4.36
CA VAL A 270 -2.11 -6.33 3.93
C VAL A 270 -3.07 -6.62 5.11
N PHE A 271 -4.35 -6.37 4.88
CA PHE A 271 -5.39 -6.33 5.92
C PHE A 271 -6.50 -7.36 5.66
N ASN A 272 -7.38 -7.53 6.65
CA ASN A 272 -8.55 -8.42 6.62
C ASN A 272 -8.23 -9.89 6.38
N TYR A 273 -7.15 -10.37 7.00
CA TYR A 273 -6.88 -11.80 7.10
C TYR A 273 -7.46 -12.39 8.38
N PHE A 274 -8.15 -13.53 8.26
CA PHE A 274 -8.81 -14.20 9.38
C PHE A 274 -8.61 -15.72 9.30
N SER A 275 -7.92 -16.28 10.29
CA SER A 275 -7.59 -17.73 10.32
C SER A 275 -8.80 -18.65 10.30
N ASP A 276 -9.93 -18.19 10.85
CA ASP A 276 -11.14 -19.00 11.02
C ASP A 276 -11.76 -19.44 9.68
N PHE A 277 -11.53 -18.66 8.62
CA PHE A 277 -12.03 -18.93 7.28
C PHE A 277 -10.96 -19.52 6.35
N ASP A 278 -9.70 -19.63 6.80
CA ASP A 278 -8.57 -19.97 5.93
C ASP A 278 -8.44 -21.47 5.65
N PHE A 279 -9.22 -21.95 4.67
CA PHE A 279 -9.13 -23.34 4.24
C PHE A 279 -7.73 -23.66 3.68
N ARG A 280 -7.08 -24.68 4.29
CA ARG A 280 -5.73 -25.16 3.93
C ARG A 280 -4.64 -24.08 3.99
N ASP A 281 -4.82 -23.07 4.83
CA ASP A 281 -3.88 -21.95 4.98
C ASP A 281 -3.60 -21.21 3.66
N THR A 282 -4.58 -21.19 2.75
CA THR A 282 -4.40 -20.62 1.40
C THR A 282 -4.22 -19.10 1.47
N GLY A 283 -4.99 -18.41 2.31
CA GLY A 283 -4.88 -16.97 2.53
C GLY A 283 -3.55 -16.58 3.17
N SER A 284 -3.10 -17.27 4.21
CA SER A 284 -1.79 -17.00 4.84
C SER A 284 -0.60 -17.30 3.92
N LYS A 285 -0.69 -18.34 3.08
CA LYS A 285 0.29 -18.58 2.01
C LYS A 285 0.30 -17.45 0.99
N LEU A 286 -0.87 -17.00 0.57
CA LEU A 286 -0.99 -15.89 -0.37
C LEU A 286 -0.39 -14.60 0.20
N ILE A 287 -0.69 -14.24 1.45
CA ILE A 287 -0.09 -13.07 2.12
C ILE A 287 1.44 -13.20 2.18
N SER A 288 1.95 -14.39 2.47
CA SER A 288 3.40 -14.66 2.46
C SER A 288 4.01 -14.43 1.08
N GLN A 289 3.30 -14.82 0.01
CA GLN A 289 3.72 -14.58 -1.38
C GLN A 289 3.60 -13.10 -1.78
N ILE A 290 2.58 -12.38 -1.31
CA ILE A 290 2.42 -10.94 -1.52
C ILE A 290 3.63 -10.20 -0.92
N ILE A 291 3.99 -10.51 0.33
CA ILE A 291 5.16 -9.96 1.01
C ILE A 291 6.44 -10.33 0.26
N TRP A 292 6.56 -11.58 -0.18
CA TRP A 292 7.70 -12.04 -0.98
C TRP A 292 7.88 -11.21 -2.26
N HIS A 293 6.80 -10.99 -3.02
CA HIS A 293 6.83 -10.23 -4.27
C HIS A 293 7.11 -8.75 -4.03
N PHE A 294 6.63 -8.17 -2.93
CA PHE A 294 7.01 -6.83 -2.51
C PHE A 294 8.53 -6.73 -2.26
N ILE A 295 9.11 -7.67 -1.51
CA ILE A 295 10.56 -7.71 -1.22
C ILE A 295 11.36 -7.89 -2.51
N ASP A 296 10.90 -8.77 -3.41
CA ASP A 296 11.55 -9.02 -4.70
C ASP A 296 11.52 -7.75 -5.58
N GLY A 297 10.36 -7.11 -5.70
CA GLY A 297 10.22 -5.83 -6.42
C GLY A 297 11.14 -4.75 -5.84
N TYR A 298 11.21 -4.63 -4.50
CA TYR A 298 12.11 -3.71 -3.82
C TYR A 298 13.58 -3.97 -4.18
N MET A 299 13.99 -5.24 -4.25
CA MET A 299 15.36 -5.60 -4.61
C MET A 299 15.69 -5.35 -6.09
N GLN A 300 14.69 -5.42 -6.95
CA GLN A 300 14.85 -5.17 -8.38
C GLN A 300 14.68 -3.69 -8.74
N ASN A 301 14.33 -2.82 -7.79
CA ASN A 301 14.17 -1.40 -8.02
C ASN A 301 15.43 -0.81 -8.69
N PRO A 302 15.30 -0.18 -9.87
CA PRO A 302 16.44 0.30 -10.65
C PRO A 302 16.95 1.67 -10.16
N SER A 303 16.31 2.24 -9.12
CA SER A 303 16.60 3.55 -8.51
C SER A 303 16.62 4.70 -9.50
N GLU A 304 15.73 4.66 -10.50
CA GLU A 304 15.58 5.74 -11.47
C GLU A 304 14.60 6.79 -10.95
N ASN A 305 15.06 8.03 -10.88
CA ASN A 305 14.23 9.19 -10.65
C ASN A 305 14.68 10.29 -11.64
N PRO A 306 13.83 10.74 -12.58
CA PRO A 306 14.17 11.81 -13.50
C PRO A 306 14.49 13.15 -12.81
N GLU A 307 14.05 13.35 -11.56
CA GLU A 307 14.45 14.50 -10.74
C GLU A 307 15.96 14.54 -10.46
N ASN A 308 16.63 13.39 -10.45
CA ASN A 308 18.09 13.29 -10.25
C ASN A 308 18.89 13.56 -11.54
N GLY A 309 18.20 13.84 -12.67
CA GLY A 309 18.80 14.20 -13.94
C GLY A 309 18.34 13.32 -15.11
N LEU A 310 18.38 13.89 -16.31
CA LEU A 310 17.77 13.30 -17.51
C LEU A 310 18.74 12.52 -18.43
N LYS A 311 20.00 12.31 -18.02
CA LYS A 311 21.05 11.70 -18.87
C LYS A 311 20.66 10.33 -19.44
N ASN A 312 19.97 9.51 -18.64
CA ASN A 312 19.58 8.15 -19.01
C ASN A 312 18.16 8.06 -19.59
N PHE A 313 17.58 9.20 -19.98
CA PHE A 313 16.22 9.29 -20.46
C PHE A 313 16.15 9.83 -21.89
N GLU A 314 15.09 9.48 -22.60
CA GLU A 314 14.67 10.04 -23.88
C GLU A 314 13.58 11.09 -23.61
N GLN A 315 13.67 12.23 -24.29
CA GLN A 315 12.68 13.30 -24.23
C GLN A 315 11.80 13.24 -25.48
N LEU A 316 10.49 13.17 -25.30
CA LEU A 316 9.50 12.99 -26.35
C LEU A 316 8.46 14.12 -26.25
N HIS A 317 8.44 15.01 -27.24
CA HIS A 317 7.48 16.11 -27.30
C HIS A 317 6.22 15.67 -28.05
N VAL A 318 5.06 15.94 -27.47
CA VAL A 318 3.76 15.65 -28.07
C VAL A 318 2.90 16.91 -27.96
N PHE A 319 2.55 17.51 -29.09
CA PHE A 319 1.59 18.61 -29.10
C PHE A 319 0.19 18.08 -28.79
N CYS A 320 -0.46 18.62 -27.76
CA CYS A 320 -1.82 18.25 -27.39
C CYS A 320 -2.80 19.35 -27.82
N GLU A 321 -3.64 19.07 -28.81
CA GLU A 321 -4.60 20.04 -29.35
C GLU A 321 -5.64 20.48 -28.29
N ILE A 322 -6.06 19.56 -27.42
CA ILE A 322 -7.10 19.79 -26.39
C ILE A 322 -6.74 20.99 -25.48
N ILE A 323 -5.46 21.10 -25.12
CA ILE A 323 -4.95 22.15 -24.24
C ILE A 323 -4.00 23.12 -24.97
N SER A 324 -3.89 22.98 -26.29
CA SER A 324 -3.04 23.81 -27.16
C SER A 324 -1.61 23.99 -26.64
N THR A 325 -1.02 22.93 -26.10
CA THR A 325 0.28 22.97 -25.41
C THR A 325 1.10 21.71 -25.70
N ASP A 326 2.42 21.84 -25.75
CA ASP A 326 3.35 20.71 -25.84
C ASP A 326 3.49 19.98 -24.50
N LEU A 327 3.26 18.68 -24.52
CA LEU A 327 3.53 17.77 -23.41
C LEU A 327 4.92 17.16 -23.57
N LEU A 328 5.74 17.24 -22.52
CA LEU A 328 7.06 16.61 -22.49
C LEU A 328 7.03 15.29 -21.75
N PHE A 329 7.13 14.19 -22.49
CA PHE A 329 7.27 12.86 -21.94
C PHE A 329 8.75 12.48 -21.79
N ILE A 330 9.07 11.86 -20.66
CA ILE A 330 10.40 11.37 -20.32
C ILE A 330 10.33 9.85 -20.27
N LYS A 331 11.13 9.17 -21.08
CA LYS A 331 11.17 7.70 -21.15
C LYS A 331 12.52 7.18 -20.69
N SER A 332 12.53 6.22 -19.76
CA SER A 332 13.78 5.54 -19.36
C SER A 332 14.30 4.67 -20.51
N LYS A 333 15.59 4.83 -20.83
CA LYS A 333 16.32 3.96 -21.79
C LYS A 333 16.56 2.55 -21.25
N LYS A 334 16.50 2.37 -19.92
CA LYS A 334 16.79 1.11 -19.24
C LYS A 334 15.54 0.27 -19.04
N THR A 335 14.44 0.87 -18.58
CA THR A 335 13.24 0.14 -18.17
C THR A 335 12.03 0.39 -19.06
N ASN A 336 12.12 1.30 -20.03
CA ASN A 336 10.98 1.77 -20.83
C ASN A 336 9.81 2.32 -19.99
N ARG A 337 10.08 2.78 -18.76
CA ARG A 337 9.08 3.48 -17.94
C ARG A 337 8.96 4.92 -18.40
N TYR A 338 7.76 5.48 -18.25
CA TYR A 338 7.44 6.82 -18.70
C TYR A 338 7.10 7.74 -17.52
N TRP A 339 7.37 9.02 -17.72
CA TRP A 339 6.93 10.13 -16.90
C TRP A 339 6.44 11.26 -17.80
N LEU A 340 5.48 12.05 -17.32
CA LEU A 340 5.15 13.36 -17.88
C LEU A 340 5.84 14.43 -17.04
N MET A 341 6.61 15.30 -17.69
CA MET A 341 7.22 16.46 -17.04
C MET A 341 6.23 17.62 -17.04
N ILE A 342 5.98 18.16 -15.85
CA ILE A 342 5.06 19.27 -15.61
C ILE A 342 5.84 20.40 -14.94
N GLU A 343 5.73 21.62 -15.46
CA GLU A 343 6.34 22.78 -14.83
C GLU A 343 5.66 23.09 -13.49
N ASN A 344 6.44 23.38 -12.43
CA ASN A 344 5.88 23.74 -11.15
C ASN A 344 5.66 25.26 -11.06
N ARG A 345 4.40 25.71 -10.98
CA ARG A 345 4.05 27.13 -10.80
C ARG A 345 4.62 27.75 -9.52
N GLN A 346 4.65 27.01 -8.42
CA GLN A 346 5.05 27.53 -7.09
C GLN A 346 6.58 27.63 -6.96
N GLU A 347 7.29 26.66 -7.52
CA GLU A 347 8.75 26.63 -7.58
C GLU A 347 9.22 26.48 -9.02
N LYS A 348 9.26 27.58 -9.79
CA LYS A 348 9.64 27.58 -11.23
C LYS A 348 10.99 26.92 -11.54
N THR A 349 11.83 26.69 -10.53
CA THR A 349 13.12 26.02 -10.65
C THR A 349 13.04 24.49 -10.58
N LYS A 350 11.87 23.90 -10.30
CA LYS A 350 11.68 22.45 -10.22
C LYS A 350 10.54 22.01 -11.14
N SER A 351 10.74 20.92 -11.86
CA SER A 351 9.68 20.23 -12.59
C SER A 351 9.13 19.10 -11.74
N ILE A 352 7.84 18.82 -11.88
CA ILE A 352 7.19 17.63 -11.33
C ILE A 352 7.24 16.54 -12.40
N PHE A 353 7.61 15.33 -12.03
CA PHE A 353 7.61 14.18 -12.94
C PHE A 353 6.51 13.20 -12.52
N LEU A 354 5.40 13.21 -13.26
CA LEU A 354 4.27 12.33 -13.02
C LEU A 354 4.55 10.96 -13.68
N PRO A 355 4.64 9.84 -12.94
CA PRO A 355 4.67 8.52 -13.55
C PRO A 355 3.42 8.29 -14.41
N ILE A 356 3.60 7.89 -15.66
CA ILE A 356 2.49 7.59 -16.59
C ILE A 356 2.75 6.28 -17.33
N SER A 357 1.70 5.68 -17.88
CA SER A 357 1.80 4.43 -18.65
C SER A 357 2.25 4.70 -20.09
N LYS A 358 2.76 3.67 -20.75
CA LYS A 358 3.00 3.76 -22.19
C LYS A 358 1.70 4.06 -22.95
N ASN A 359 0.56 3.55 -22.47
CA ASN A 359 -0.74 3.78 -23.09
C ASN A 359 -1.15 5.26 -23.01
N ASP A 360 -0.95 5.92 -21.86
CA ASP A 360 -1.21 7.36 -21.70
C ASP A 360 -0.41 8.21 -22.72
N TYR A 361 0.85 7.84 -22.95
CA TYR A 361 1.68 8.50 -23.97
C TYR A 361 1.11 8.30 -25.39
N LEU A 362 0.69 7.08 -25.74
CA LEU A 362 0.13 6.77 -27.06
C LEU A 362 -1.22 7.47 -27.26
N GLU A 363 -2.06 7.52 -26.22
CA GLU A 363 -3.33 8.25 -26.25
C GLU A 363 -3.10 9.75 -26.41
N ALA A 364 -2.14 10.33 -25.69
CA ALA A 364 -1.78 11.74 -25.83
C ALA A 364 -1.33 12.09 -27.25
N ALA A 365 -0.54 11.22 -27.88
CA ALA A 365 -0.15 11.36 -29.29
C ALA A 365 -1.33 11.25 -30.27
N GLY A 366 -2.42 10.62 -29.85
CA GLY A 366 -3.70 10.57 -30.57
C GLY A 366 -4.70 11.65 -30.14
N ASN A 367 -4.24 12.76 -29.54
CA ASN A 367 -5.07 13.85 -29.00
C ASN A 367 -6.12 13.39 -27.97
N LYS A 368 -5.76 12.45 -27.09
CA LYS A 368 -6.56 12.05 -25.93
C LYS A 368 -5.71 12.10 -24.66
N ILE A 369 -6.18 12.77 -23.62
CA ILE A 369 -5.47 12.86 -22.34
C ILE A 369 -6.36 12.38 -21.21
N SER A 370 -5.77 11.67 -20.25
CA SER A 370 -6.49 11.15 -19.09
C SER A 370 -6.84 12.25 -18.10
N ASP A 371 -7.91 12.05 -17.32
CA ASP A 371 -8.34 13.00 -16.28
C ASP A 371 -7.23 13.28 -15.25
N GLN A 372 -6.38 12.29 -14.98
CA GLN A 372 -5.21 12.44 -14.13
C GLN A 372 -4.24 13.48 -14.69
N ILE A 373 -3.90 13.39 -15.98
CA ILE A 373 -3.02 14.36 -16.65
C ILE A 373 -3.66 15.76 -16.61
N ILE A 374 -4.95 15.87 -16.92
CA ILE A 374 -5.69 17.14 -16.87
C ILE A 374 -5.64 17.74 -15.44
N HIS A 375 -5.85 16.93 -14.42
CA HIS A 375 -5.81 17.38 -13.02
C HIS A 375 -4.41 17.90 -12.64
N TYR A 376 -3.37 17.14 -12.97
CA TYR A 376 -2.00 17.54 -12.64
C TYR A 376 -1.57 18.80 -13.38
N LEU A 377 -1.98 18.96 -14.64
CA LEU A 377 -1.76 20.20 -15.39
C LEU A 377 -2.54 21.35 -14.73
N SER A 378 -3.86 21.26 -14.56
CA SER A 378 -4.66 22.37 -14.02
C SER A 378 -4.23 22.85 -12.63
N ASN A 379 -3.70 21.96 -11.79
CA ASN A 379 -3.24 22.31 -10.44
C ASN A 379 -1.77 22.72 -10.34
N ASN A 380 -0.94 22.46 -11.36
CA ASN A 380 0.51 22.75 -11.30
C ASN A 380 1.05 23.58 -12.47
N SER A 381 0.51 23.41 -13.69
CA SER A 381 0.80 24.24 -14.87
C SER A 381 0.00 25.51 -14.85
#